data_AF-A0A7Y7D8N2-F1
#
_entry.id   AF-A0A7Y7D8N2-F1
#
_cell.length_a   1.000
_cell.length_b   1.000
_cell.length_c   1.000
_cell.angle_alpha   90.00
_cell.angle_beta   90.00
_cell.angle_gamma   90.00
#
_symmetry.space_group_name_H-M   'P 1'
#
loop_
_entity.id
_entity.type
_entity.pdbx_description
1 polymer ?
#
loop_
_entity_poly.entity_id
_entity_poly.type
_entity_poly.pdbx_seq_one_letter_code
_entity_poly.pdbx_strand_id
1 'polypeptide(L)' 'MGFGWGLGLEAGYYHTNANDLDLDYELIFRSRAFVDYKISTISLVRLELAHLSNARLGNENPGTETLAVNWVIDLPGK' A
#
# COMPACT_ATOMS: atom_id res chain seq x y z
N MET A 1 -22.61 -6.30 8.09
CA MET A 1 -21.59 -7.05 7.34
C MET A 1 -21.75 -6.71 5.88
N GLY A 2 -20.65 -6.55 5.14
CA GLY A 2 -20.71 -6.14 3.74
C GLY A 2 -19.34 -6.02 3.09
N PHE A 3 -19.33 -6.09 1.75
CA PHE A 3 -18.14 -5.87 0.95
C PHE A 3 -17.95 -4.39 0.66
N GLY A 4 -16.70 -3.96 0.65
CA GLY A 4 -16.25 -2.66 0.17
C GLY A 4 -15.07 -2.84 -0.79
N TRP A 5 -14.71 -1.77 -1.49
CA TRP A 5 -13.51 -1.72 -2.29
C TRP A 5 -13.03 -0.27 -2.38
N GLY A 6 -11.78 -0.08 -2.78
CA GLY A 6 -11.25 1.25 -2.98
C GLY A 6 -9.91 1.27 -3.68
N LEU A 7 -9.49 2.50 -3.99
CA LEU A 7 -8.19 2.82 -4.55
C LEU A 7 -7.48 3.80 -3.61
N GLY A 8 -6.15 3.78 -3.60
CA GLY A 8 -5.33 4.68 -2.82
C GLY A 8 -4.09 5.12 -3.57
N LEU A 9 -3.73 6.38 -3.38
CA LEU A 9 -2.48 6.97 -3.85
C LEU A 9 -1.78 7.60 -2.66
N GLU A 10 -0.53 7.22 -2.47
CA GLU A 10 0.29 7.58 -1.32
C GLU A 10 1.68 7.97 -1.81
N ALA A 11 2.36 8.83 -1.06
CA ALA A 11 3.77 9.15 -1.24
C ALA A 11 4.48 8.93 0.10
N GLY A 12 5.73 8.46 0.06
CA GLY A 12 6.49 8.12 1.25
C GLY A 12 7.99 8.08 1.01
N TYR A 13 8.72 7.78 2.08
CA TYR A 13 10.16 7.60 2.07
C TYR A 13 10.50 6.11 2.13
N TYR A 14 11.43 5.66 1.29
CA TYR A 14 11.94 4.30 1.26
C TYR A 14 13.47 4.31 1.22
N HIS A 15 14.09 3.44 2.01
CA HIS A 15 15.53 3.25 2.00
C HIS A 15 15.86 1.80 2.36
N THR A 16 16.86 1.24 1.70
CA THR A 16 17.33 -0.13 1.91
C THR A 16 18.82 -0.21 1.65
N ASN A 17 19.49 -1.18 2.30
CA ASN A 17 20.87 -1.56 2.00
C ASN A 17 20.96 -2.83 1.12
N ALA A 18 19.80 -3.40 0.75
CA ALA A 18 19.72 -4.60 -0.07
C ALA A 18 19.53 -4.20 -1.54
N ASN A 19 20.54 -4.49 -2.37
CA ASN A 19 20.58 -4.06 -3.77
C ASN A 19 19.40 -4.57 -4.61
N ASP A 20 18.85 -5.74 -4.27
CA ASP A 20 17.71 -6.35 -4.96
C ASP A 20 16.36 -5.70 -4.63
N LEU A 21 16.33 -4.87 -3.59
CA LEU A 21 15.15 -4.11 -3.18
C LEU A 21 15.33 -2.59 -3.40
N ASP A 22 16.48 -2.16 -3.93
CA ASP A 22 16.74 -0.75 -4.16
C ASP A 22 15.81 -0.21 -5.26
N LEU A 23 15.11 0.87 -4.94
CA LEU A 23 14.17 1.55 -5.83
C LEU A 23 14.76 2.81 -6.46
N ASP A 24 16.08 3.02 -6.33
CA ASP A 24 16.90 4.07 -6.97
C ASP A 24 16.51 5.52 -6.59
N TYR A 25 15.55 5.69 -5.69
CA TYR A 25 15.12 6.99 -5.18
C TYR A 25 14.48 6.84 -3.81
N GLU A 26 14.68 7.83 -2.94
CA GLU A 26 14.13 7.79 -1.58
C GLU A 26 12.64 8.15 -1.52
N LEU A 27 12.17 9.05 -2.40
CA LEU A 27 10.74 9.38 -2.52
C LEU A 27 10.05 8.33 -3.40
N ILE A 28 9.11 7.59 -2.80
CA ILE A 28 8.38 6.53 -3.47
C ILE A 28 6.89 6.80 -3.46
N PHE A 29 6.24 6.53 -4.59
CA PHE A 29 4.80 6.58 -4.74
C PHE A 29 4.23 5.17 -4.64
N ARG A 30 3.13 5.06 -3.90
CA ARG A 30 2.39 3.82 -3.73
C ARG A 30 0.99 3.99 -4.28
N SER A 31 0.68 3.19 -5.30
CA SER A 31 -0.65 3.06 -5.86
C SER A 31 -1.24 1.72 -5.46
N ARG A 32 -2.47 1.70 -4.95
CA ARG A 32 -3.10 0.48 -4.43
C ARG A 32 -4.56 0.35 -4.81
N ALA A 33 -5.01 -0.89 -4.88
CA ALA A 33 -6.40 -1.29 -4.97
C ALA A 33 -6.69 -2.35 -3.90
N PHE A 34 -7.86 -2.28 -3.30
CA PHE A 34 -8.23 -3.19 -2.22
C PHE A 34 -9.70 -3.55 -2.21
N VAL A 35 -10.00 -4.69 -1.61
CA VAL A 35 -11.35 -5.15 -1.27
C VAL A 35 -11.44 -5.39 0.23
N ASP A 36 -12.55 -4.99 0.81
CA ASP A 36 -12.84 -5.04 2.23
C ASP A 36 -14.00 -5.97 2.51
N TYR A 37 -13.92 -6.69 3.62
CA TYR A 37 -15.04 -7.43 4.19
C TYR A 37 -15.24 -7.02 5.65
N LYS A 38 -16.37 -6.35 5.93
CA LYS A 38 -16.74 -5.93 7.29
C LYS A 38 -17.19 -7.13 8.12
N ILE A 39 -16.44 -7.42 9.17
CA ILE A 39 -16.68 -8.53 10.10
C ILE A 39 -17.54 -8.04 11.28
N SER A 40 -17.31 -6.81 11.74
CA SER A 40 -18.07 -6.20 12.84
C SER A 40 -18.34 -4.72 12.55
N THR A 41 -18.91 -4.01 13.53
CA THR A 41 -19.12 -2.56 13.46
C THR A 41 -17.81 -1.77 13.41
N ILE A 42 -16.72 -2.31 13.96
CA ILE A 42 -15.43 -1.60 14.11
C ILE A 42 -14.25 -2.33 13.44
N SER A 43 -14.50 -3.41 12.70
CA SER A 43 -13.41 -4.20 12.13
C SER A 43 -13.76 -4.77 10.76
N LEU A 44 -12.75 -4.77 9.89
CA LEU A 44 -12.81 -5.38 8.57
C LEU A 44 -11.51 -6.10 8.24
N VAL A 45 -11.60 -7.10 7.37
CA VAL A 45 -10.44 -7.71 6.71
C VAL A 45 -10.33 -7.11 5.32
N ARG A 46 -9.10 -6.71 4.96
CA ARG A 46 -8.78 -6.11 3.66
C ARG A 46 -7.78 -6.98 2.91
N LEU A 47 -8.08 -7.29 1.65
CA LEU A 47 -7.10 -7.80 0.70
C LEU A 47 -6.66 -6.64 -0.19
N GLU A 48 -5.35 -6.41 -0.29
CA GLU A 48 -4.79 -5.24 -0.96
C GLU A 48 -3.64 -5.64 -1.90
N LEU A 49 -3.69 -5.11 -3.12
CA LEU A 49 -2.61 -5.12 -4.10
C LEU A 49 -2.07 -3.71 -4.23
N ALA A 50 -0.75 -3.55 -4.21
CA ALA A 50 -0.11 -2.27 -4.38
C ALA A 50 1.15 -2.37 -5.24
N HIS A 51 1.48 -1.28 -5.91
CA HIS A 51 2.73 -1.09 -6.65
C HIS A 51 3.42 0.16 -6.11
N LEU A 52 4.70 0.00 -5.78
CA LEU A 52 5.61 1.06 -5.36
C LEU A 52 6.50 1.41 -6.54
N SER A 53 6.69 2.69 -6.81
CA SER A 53 7.59 3.18 -7.86
C SER A 53 8.18 4.52 -7.50
N ASN A 54 9.35 4.84 -8.05
CA ASN A 54 9.92 6.18 -7.96
C ASN A 54 9.40 7.12 -9.06
N ALA A 55 8.46 6.66 -9.88
CA ALA A 55 7.91 7.39 -11.03
C ALA A 55 8.96 7.94 -12.01
N ARG A 56 10.13 7.28 -12.12
CA ARG A 56 11.31 7.72 -12.89
C ARG A 56 11.92 9.04 -12.43
N LEU A 57 11.88 9.32 -11.13
CA LEU A 57 12.64 10.42 -10.54
C LEU A 57 14.14 10.11 -10.42
N GLY A 58 14.51 8.81 -10.39
CA GLY A 58 15.89 8.32 -10.45
C GLY A 58 16.38 8.04 -11.87
N ASN A 59 17.53 7.35 -11.97
CA ASN A 59 18.10 6.85 -13.22
C ASN A 59 17.32 5.63 -13.75
N GLU A 60 16.84 4.79 -12.84
CA GLU A 60 16.02 3.61 -13.11
C GLU A 60 14.65 3.75 -12.44
N ASN A 61 13.71 2.86 -12.77
CA ASN A 61 12.46 2.72 -12.01
C ASN A 61 12.11 1.23 -11.93
N PRO A 62 12.78 0.48 -11.03
CA PRO A 62 12.57 -0.96 -10.90
C PRO A 62 11.12 -1.27 -10.53
N GLY A 63 10.58 -0.50 -9.57
CA GLY A 63 9.28 -0.72 -8.98
C GLY A 63 9.20 -2.02 -8.18
N THR A 64 8.17 -2.17 -7.35
CA THR A 64 7.89 -3.43 -6.64
C THR A 64 6.43 -3.56 -6.25
N GLU A 65 5.89 -4.77 -6.30
CA GLU A 65 4.51 -5.08 -5.95
C GLU A 65 4.39 -5.68 -4.54
N THR A 66 3.27 -5.39 -3.88
CA THR A 66 2.90 -6.02 -2.61
C THR A 66 1.49 -6.58 -2.69
N LEU A 67 1.32 -7.79 -2.14
CA LEU A 67 0.03 -8.40 -1.84
C LEU A 67 -0.07 -8.54 -0.32
N ALA A 68 -1.11 -7.96 0.28
CA ALA A 68 -1.27 -7.94 1.73
C ALA A 68 -2.70 -8.34 2.15
N VAL A 69 -2.78 -9.06 3.26
CA VAL A 69 -4.02 -9.25 4.02
C VAL A 69 -3.89 -8.40 5.28
N ASN A 70 -4.81 -7.46 5.47
CA ASN A 70 -4.78 -6.52 6.58
C ASN A 70 -6.00 -6.75 7.48
N TRP A 71 -5.79 -6.63 8.79
CA TRP A 71 -6.85 -6.47 9.77
C TRP A 71 -6.97 -4.99 10.12
N VAL A 72 -8.09 -4.37 9.77
CA VAL A 72 -8.31 -2.93 9.98
C VAL A 72 -9.30 -2.75 11.12
N ILE A 73 -8.96 -1.87 12.07
CA ILE A 73 -9.81 -1.50 13.20
C ILE A 73 -10.18 -0.03 13.05
N ASP A 74 -11.48 0.22 12.87
CA ASP A 74 -12.03 1.57 12.81
C ASP A 74 -12.22 2.06 14.26
N LEU A 75 -11.27 2.88 14.71
CA LEU A 75 -11.37 3.52 16.02
C LEU A 75 -12.37 4.68 15.95
N PRO A 76 -13.33 4.78 16.90
CA PRO A 76 -14.21 5.93 16.95
C PRO A 76 -13.38 7.21 17.13
N GLY A 77 -13.64 8.20 16.28
CA GLY A 77 -13.07 9.55 16.43
C GLY A 77 -13.63 10.24 17.68
N LYS A 78 -12.87 11.18 18.24
CA LYS A 78 -13.38 12.12 19.25
C LYS A 78 -14.31 13.14 18.62
#